data_AF-A0A8T5TYP6-F1
#
_entry.id   AF-A0A8T5TYP6-F1
#
_cell.length_a   1.000
_cell.length_b   1.000
_cell.length_c   1.000
_cell.angle_alpha   90.00
_cell.angle_beta   90.00
_cell.angle_gamma   90.00
#
_symmetry.space_group_name_H-M   'P 1'
#
loop_
_entity.id
_entity.type
_entity.pdbx_description
1 polymer ?
#
loop_
_entity_poly.entity_id
_entity_poly.type
_entity_poly.pdbx_seq_one_letter_code
_entity_poly.pdbx_strand_id
1 'polypeptide(L)' 'MVLFPPDRNCADCKKSISFGEFLTNHPQYTKERALLIWNDKILTVLCPRCFFNAPERPYKKNRYSYFDSYIKH' A
#
# COMPACT_ATOMS: atom_id res chain seq x y z
N MET A 1 -1.05 -19.16 14.53
CA MET A 1 -2.18 -18.45 13.90
C MET A 1 -2.11 -16.99 14.31
N VAL A 2 -1.62 -16.10 13.44
CA VAL A 2 -1.70 -14.65 13.67
C VAL A 2 -3.06 -14.22 13.13
N LEU A 3 -4.02 -14.01 14.03
CA LEU A 3 -5.43 -13.86 13.68
C LEU A 3 -5.70 -12.61 12.82
N PHE A 4 -4.91 -11.55 12.97
CA PHE A 4 -4.93 -10.39 12.07
C PHE A 4 -3.55 -9.75 12.03
N PRO A 5 -3.08 -9.27 10.87
CA PRO A 5 -1.83 -8.52 10.79
C PRO A 5 -1.95 -7.22 11.58
N PRO A 6 -0.84 -6.70 12.16
CA PRO A 6 -0.86 -5.48 12.94
C PRO A 6 -1.29 -4.28 12.08
N ASP A 7 -1.88 -3.29 12.73
CA ASP A 7 -2.21 -2.01 12.11
C ASP A 7 -0.95 -1.31 11.60
N ARG A 8 -1.08 -0.59 10.48
CA ARG A 8 -0.01 0.20 9.88
C ARG A 8 -0.39 1.66 9.85
N ASN A 9 0.59 2.53 10.07
CA ASN A 9 0.35 3.97 10.02
C ASN A 9 0.50 4.49 8.58
N CYS A 10 -0.39 5.37 8.17
CA CYS A 10 -0.27 6.17 6.95
C CYS A 10 1.10 6.88 6.94
N ALA A 11 1.83 6.79 5.84
CA ALA A 11 3.15 7.41 5.74
C ALA A 11 3.11 8.93 5.96
N ASP A 12 2.07 9.60 5.44
CA ASP A 12 1.95 11.06 5.41
C ASP A 12 1.28 11.62 6.68
N CYS A 13 0.04 11.19 6.99
CA CYS A 13 -0.72 11.75 8.12
C CYS A 13 -0.63 10.96 9.42
N LYS A 14 0.13 9.86 9.45
CA LYS A 14 0.29 8.96 10.60
C LYS A 14 -1.01 8.35 11.17
N LYS A 15 -2.14 8.49 10.47
CA LYS A 15 -3.39 7.78 10.82
C LYS A 15 -3.13 6.28 10.87
N SER A 16 -3.56 5.62 11.95
CA SER A 16 -3.59 4.15 12.00
C SER A 16 -4.59 3.61 10.97
N ILE A 17 -4.17 2.60 10.21
CA ILE A 17 -4.97 1.91 9.20
C ILE A 17 -4.96 0.43 9.57
N SER A 18 -6.15 -0.12 9.74
CA SER A 18 -6.30 -1.56 9.95
C SER A 18 -6.29 -2.30 8.61
N PHE A 19 -5.95 -3.58 8.63
CA PHE A 19 -6.00 -4.41 7.43
C PHE A 19 -7.42 -4.53 6.84
N GLY A 20 -8.45 -4.45 7.69
CA GLY A 20 -9.85 -4.39 7.25
C GLY A 20 -10.17 -3.10 6.48
N GLU A 21 -9.71 -1.94 6.98
CA GLU A 21 -9.81 -0.68 6.24
C GLU A 21 -9.06 -0.77 4.90
N PHE A 22 -7.87 -1.38 4.89
CA PHE A 22 -7.08 -1.56 3.66
C PHE A 22 -7.82 -2.40 2.62
N LEU A 23 -8.40 -3.54 3.02
CA LEU A 23 -9.19 -4.40 2.14
C LEU A 23 -10.42 -3.68 1.57
N THR A 24 -11.12 -2.91 2.40
CA THR A 24 -12.31 -2.14 1.98
C THR A 24 -11.95 -1.10 0.91
N ASN A 25 -10.77 -0.50 1.00
CA ASN A 25 -10.28 0.46 0.02
C ASN A 25 -9.69 -0.17 -1.25
N HIS A 26 -9.40 -1.48 -1.25
CA HIS A 26 -8.79 -2.19 -2.37
C HIS A 26 -9.59 -3.46 -2.73
N PRO A 27 -10.85 -3.32 -3.18
CA PRO A 27 -11.71 -4.47 -3.50
C PRO A 27 -11.17 -5.34 -4.64
N GLN A 28 -10.21 -4.84 -5.43
CA GLN A 28 -9.54 -5.58 -6.48
C GLN A 28 -8.57 -6.67 -5.98
N TYR A 29 -8.20 -6.67 -4.70
CA TYR A 29 -7.28 -7.67 -4.15
C TYR A 29 -8.04 -8.78 -3.42
N THR A 30 -7.66 -10.02 -3.72
CA THR A 30 -8.01 -11.15 -2.84
C THR A 30 -7.37 -10.96 -1.47
N LYS A 31 -7.97 -11.54 -0.43
CA LYS A 31 -7.45 -11.42 0.96
C LYS A 31 -5.98 -11.84 1.07
N GLU A 32 -5.59 -12.90 0.35
CA GLU A 32 -4.22 -13.41 0.30
C GLU A 32 -3.25 -12.41 -0.35
N ARG A 33 -3.63 -11.85 -1.50
CA ARG A 33 -2.82 -10.85 -2.21
C ARG A 33 -2.70 -9.57 -1.39
N ALA A 34 -3.79 -9.12 -0.79
CA ALA A 34 -3.79 -7.97 0.10
C ALA A 34 -2.88 -8.21 1.32
N LEU A 35 -2.86 -9.43 1.88
CA LEU A 35 -2.00 -9.77 3.01
C LEU A 35 -0.51 -9.74 2.63
N LEU A 36 -0.16 -10.23 1.44
CA LEU A 36 1.22 -10.13 0.92
C LEU A 36 1.65 -8.67 0.77
N ILE A 37 0.80 -7.83 0.17
CA ILE A 37 1.05 -6.39 0.01
C ILE A 37 1.16 -5.69 1.37
N TRP A 38 0.27 -6.04 2.31
CA TRP A 38 0.23 -5.43 3.64
C TRP A 38 1.45 -5.76 4.49
N ASN A 39 1.99 -6.96 4.35
CA ASN A 39 3.19 -7.39 5.08
C ASN A 39 4.49 -6.92 4.42
N ASP A 40 4.44 -6.37 3.20
CA ASP A 40 5.61 -5.81 2.54
C ASP A 40 6.05 -4.51 3.21
N LYS A 41 7.27 -4.52 3.76
CA LYS A 41 7.90 -3.37 4.44
C LYS A 41 8.41 -2.31 3.45
N ILE A 42 8.60 -2.66 2.18
CA ILE A 42 9.04 -1.76 1.12
C ILE A 42 7.88 -0.83 0.71
N LEU A 43 6.65 -1.35 0.75
CA LEU A 43 5.48 -0.61 0.34
C LEU A 43 5.07 0.41 1.40
N THR A 44 4.87 1.65 0.95
CA THR A 44 4.32 2.73 1.75
C THR A 44 2.80 2.64 1.75
N VAL A 45 2.22 2.47 2.93
CA VAL A 45 0.77 2.48 3.10
C VAL A 45 0.30 3.92 3.27
N LEU A 46 -0.71 4.31 2.49
CA LEU A 46 -1.34 5.61 2.55
C LEU A 46 -2.83 5.45 2.84
N CYS A 47 -3.41 6.35 3.63
CA CYS A 47 -4.85 6.41 3.76
C CYS A 47 -5.45 7.01 2.47
N PRO A 48 -6.74 6.73 2.16
CA PRO A 48 -7.38 7.21 0.93
C PRO A 48 -7.23 8.72 0.77
N ARG A 49 -7.44 9.49 1.84
CA ARG A 49 -7.30 10.94 1.81
C ARG A 49 -5.90 11.39 1.39
N CYS A 50 -4.85 10.78 1.93
CA CYS A 50 -3.47 11.12 1.56
C CYS A 50 -3.08 10.61 0.17
N PHE A 51 -3.66 9.50 -0.27
CA PHE A 51 -3.44 8.99 -1.62
C PHE A 51 -4.07 9.92 -2.67
N PHE A 52 -5.31 10.36 -2.48
CA PHE A 52 -6.02 11.23 -3.41
C PHE A 52 -5.59 12.70 -3.33
N ASN A 53 -5.22 13.19 -2.15
CA ASN A 53 -4.70 14.56 -1.97
C ASN A 53 -3.18 14.62 -2.12
N ALA A 54 -2.52 13.54 -2.54
CA ALA A 54 -1.10 13.62 -2.86
C ALA A 54 -0.97 14.67 -3.98
N PRO A 55 -0.31 15.82 -3.75
CA PRO A 55 0.00 16.73 -4.86
C PRO A 55 0.71 15.90 -5.91
N GLU A 56 0.45 16.15 -7.21
CA GLU A 56 1.08 15.43 -8.32
C GLU A 56 2.56 15.27 -7.99
N ARG A 57 2.92 14.06 -7.52
CA ARG A 57 4.23 13.91 -6.91
C ARG A 57 5.17 14.08 -8.08
N PRO A 58 6.10 15.06 -8.06
CA PRO A 58 6.93 15.36 -9.22
C PRO A 58 7.48 14.03 -9.73
N TYR A 59 7.29 13.77 -11.03
CA TYR A 59 7.62 12.50 -11.65
C TYR A 59 9.06 12.14 -11.29
N LYS A 60 9.24 11.32 -10.25
CA LYS A 60 10.53 10.80 -9.86
C LYS A 60 10.76 9.62 -10.79
N LYS A 61 11.66 9.82 -11.75
CA LYS A 61 12.07 8.86 -12.79
C LYS A 61 12.34 7.43 -12.28
N ASN A 62 12.54 7.26 -10.97
CA ASN A 62 12.91 6.00 -10.31
C ASN A 62 11.87 5.46 -9.30
N ARG A 63 10.58 5.79 -9.41
CA ARG A 63 9.57 5.31 -8.42
C ARG A 63 9.03 3.89 -8.68
N TYR A 64 9.21 3.36 -9.87
CA TYR A 64 8.65 2.07 -10.30
C TYR A 64 9.75 1.06 -10.69
N SER A 65 10.82 0.92 -9.89
CA SER A 65 11.77 -0.18 -10.14
C SER A 65 11.10 -1.57 -10.04
N TYR A 66 9.94 -1.64 -9.39
CA TYR A 66 9.15 -2.88 -9.29
C TYR A 66 8.36 -3.21 -10.55
N PHE A 67 8.10 -2.27 -11.47
CA PHE A 67 7.34 -2.55 -12.70
C PHE A 67 8.25 -2.88 -13.89
N ASP A 68 9.49 -2.38 -13.91
CA ASP A 68 10.48 -2.70 -14.95
C ASP A 68 11.01 -4.15 -14.82
N SER A 69 10.96 -4.74 -13.61
CA SER A 69 11.34 -6.14 -13.38
C SER A 69 10.27 -7.17 -13.78
N TYR A 70 9.02 -6.77 -14.01
CA TYR A 70 7.97 -7.68 -14.54
C TYR A 70 7.76 -7.54 -16.05
N ILE A 71 8.38 -6.54 -16.67
CA ILE A 71 8.31 -6.29 -18.13
C ILE A 71 9.56 -6.81 -18.85
N LYS A 72 10.64 -7.15 -18.13
CA LYS A 72 11.83 -7.79 -18.68
C LYS A 72 12.03 -9.17 -18.06
N HIS A 73 11.56 -10.19 -18.79
CA HIS A 73 11.81 -11.64 -18.64
C HIS A 73 10.94 -12.39 -17.63
#